data_AF-A0AAJ7W8J7-F1
#
_entry.id   AF-A0AAJ7W8J7-F1
#
_cell.length_a   1.000
_cell.length_b   1.000
_cell.length_c   1.000
_cell.angle_alpha   90.00
_cell.angle_beta   90.00
_cell.angle_gamma   90.00
#
_symmetry.space_group_name_H-M   'P 1'
#
loop_
_entity.id
_entity.type
_entity.pdbx_description
1 polymer ?
#
loop_
_entity_poly.entity_id
_entity_poly.type
_entity_poly.pdbx_seq_one_letter_code
_entity_poly.pdbx_strand_id
1 'polypeptide(L)'
;MGIESVLAGGLTSASSGLSWFFPVLAAALVYFQYEVMDNEAPPINIPSEVLLPSYDFIVIGAGSAGTFVKDVLAIQLIPKVYVP
;
A
#
# COMPACT_ATOMS: atom_id res chain seq x y z
N MET A 1 -53.14 3.33 -13.38
CA MET A 1 -51.74 2.91 -13.21
C MET A 1 -51.75 1.40 -13.08
N GLY A 2 -51.30 0.69 -14.10
CA GLY A 2 -51.36 -0.77 -14.15
C GLY A 2 -50.26 -1.42 -13.33
N ILE A 3 -50.44 -2.70 -12.99
CA ILE A 3 -49.44 -3.54 -12.28
C ILE A 3 -48.10 -3.58 -13.02
N GLU A 4 -48.11 -3.36 -14.34
CA GLU A 4 -46.90 -3.20 -15.17
C GLU A 4 -45.97 -2.10 -14.66
N SER A 5 -46.49 -0.95 -14.20
CA SER A 5 -45.62 0.15 -13.75
C SER A 5 -44.96 -0.14 -12.41
N VAL A 6 -45.62 -0.92 -11.56
CA VAL A 6 -45.07 -1.36 -10.26
C VAL A 6 -44.00 -2.44 -10.48
N LEU A 7 -44.25 -3.39 -11.37
CA LEU A 7 -43.25 -4.40 -11.75
C LEU A 7 -42.04 -3.77 -12.44
N ALA A 8 -42.27 -2.87 -13.40
CA ALA A 8 -41.21 -2.15 -14.10
C ALA A 8 -40.41 -1.26 -13.15
N GLY A 9 -41.07 -0.54 -12.23
CA GLY A 9 -40.40 0.26 -11.21
C GLY A 9 -39.59 -0.58 -10.21
N GLY A 10 -40.11 -1.72 -9.78
CA GLY A 10 -39.39 -2.64 -8.89
C GLY A 10 -38.17 -3.27 -9.56
N LEU A 11 -38.29 -3.64 -10.84
CA LEU A 11 -37.20 -4.24 -11.61
C LEU A 11 -36.09 -3.22 -11.93
N THR A 12 -36.43 -1.96 -12.22
CA THR A 12 -35.44 -0.89 -12.44
C THR A 12 -34.74 -0.46 -11.15
N SER A 13 -35.43 -0.47 -10.00
CA SER A 13 -34.79 -0.24 -8.69
C SER A 13 -33.85 -1.39 -8.28
N ALA A 14 -34.22 -2.65 -8.54
CA ALA A 14 -33.37 -3.80 -8.24
C ALA A 14 -32.12 -3.86 -9.13
N SER A 15 -32.24 -3.49 -10.41
CA SER A 15 -31.10 -3.49 -11.34
C SER A 15 -30.13 -2.32 -11.09
N SER A 16 -30.64 -1.16 -10.67
CA SER A 16 -29.81 0.02 -10.38
C SER A 16 -28.99 -0.13 -9.09
N GLY A 17 -29.52 -0.79 -8.05
CA GLY A 17 -28.77 -1.05 -6.81
C GLY A 17 -27.58 -2.01 -7.00
N LEU A 18 -27.71 -2.99 -7.91
CA LEU A 18 -26.65 -3.96 -8.21
C LEU A 18 -25.61 -3.42 -9.20
N SER A 19 -25.95 -2.40 -9.99
CA SER A 19 -25.04 -1.80 -10.97
C SER A 19 -23.75 -1.26 -10.34
N TRP A 20 -23.87 -0.65 -9.15
CA TRP A 20 -22.72 -0.09 -8.42
C TRP A 20 -22.07 -1.07 -7.45
N PHE A 21 -22.72 -2.19 -7.15
CA PHE A 21 -22.19 -3.19 -6.23
C PHE A 21 -20.89 -3.80 -6.75
N PHE A 22 -20.87 -4.25 -8.00
CA PHE A 22 -19.68 -4.89 -8.58
C PHE A 22 -18.48 -3.95 -8.77
N PRO A 23 -18.62 -2.71 -9.29
CA PRO A 23 -17.52 -1.76 -9.38
C PRO A 23 -16.94 -1.39 -8.01
N VAL A 24 -17.79 -1.16 -7.00
CA VAL A 24 -17.34 -0.84 -5.65
C VAL A 24 -16.62 -2.02 -5.00
N LEU A 25 -17.14 -3.24 -5.19
CA LEU A 25 -16.49 -4.46 -4.72
C LEU A 25 -15.13 -4.67 -5.39
N ALA A 26 -15.04 -4.46 -6.70
CA ALA A 26 -13.77 -4.57 -7.44
C ALA A 26 -12.75 -3.53 -6.97
N ALA A 27 -13.18 -2.28 -6.76
CA ALA A 27 -12.32 -1.22 -6.22
C ALA A 27 -11.86 -1.55 -4.79
N ALA A 28 -12.76 -2.08 -3.95
CA ALA A 28 -12.42 -2.50 -2.59
C ALA A 28 -11.41 -3.66 -2.59
N LEU A 29 -11.59 -4.66 -3.46
CA LEU A 29 -10.63 -5.76 -3.62
C LEU A 29 -9.25 -5.25 -4.02
N VAL A 30 -9.17 -4.36 -5.01
CA VAL A 30 -7.88 -3.76 -5.43
C VAL A 30 -7.27 -2.94 -4.29
N TYR A 31 -8.07 -2.19 -3.54
CA TYR A 31 -7.60 -1.39 -2.42
C TYR A 31 -7.06 -2.25 -1.26
N PHE A 32 -7.79 -3.29 -0.86
CA PHE A 32 -7.39 -4.16 0.24
C PHE A 32 -6.29 -5.16 -0.13
N GLN A 33 -6.18 -5.54 -1.40
CA GLN A 33 -5.12 -6.42 -1.89
C GLN A 33 -3.92 -5.67 -2.46
N TYR A 34 -3.85 -4.35 -2.27
CA TYR A 34 -2.74 -3.53 -2.76
C TYR A 34 -1.37 -4.07 -2.31
N GLU A 35 -1.25 -4.45 -1.04
CA GLU A 35 -0.02 -5.00 -0.45
C GLU A 35 0.40 -6.35 -1.06
N VAL A 36 -0.54 -7.11 -1.63
CA VAL A 36 -0.27 -8.41 -2.29
C VAL A 36 0.08 -8.22 -3.76
N MET A 37 -0.45 -7.17 -4.39
CA MET A 37 -0.12 -6.81 -5.77
C MET A 37 1.21 -6.04 -5.88
N ASP A 38 1.64 -5.41 -4.80
CA ASP A 38 2.94 -4.74 -4.73
C ASP A 38 4.07 -5.76 -4.53
N ASN A 39 4.85 -5.96 -5.58
CA ASN A 39 5.98 -6.89 -5.58
C ASN A 39 7.18 -6.35 -4.79
N GLU A 40 7.16 -5.08 -4.36
CA GLU A 40 8.17 -4.45 -3.49
C GLU A 40 7.79 -4.51 -2.00
N ALA A 41 6.57 -4.91 -1.67
CA ALA A 41 6.11 -5.02 -0.27
C ALA A 41 6.86 -6.08 0.56
N PRO A 42 7.29 -7.24 0.02
CA PRO A 42 8.01 -8.23 0.81
C PRO A 42 9.43 -7.75 1.19
N PRO A 43 9.89 -8.01 2.42
CA PRO A 43 11.28 -7.78 2.79
C PRO A 43 12.23 -8.56 1.86
N ILE A 44 13.16 -7.84 1.22
CA ILE A 44 14.16 -8.44 0.33
C ILE A 44 15.26 -9.07 1.19
N ASN A 45 15.44 -10.39 1.06
CA ASN A 45 16.56 -11.08 1.68
C ASN A 45 17.83 -10.84 0.85
N ILE A 46 18.79 -10.12 1.41
CA ILE A 46 20.09 -9.86 0.77
C ILE A 46 21.08 -10.95 1.21
N PRO A 47 21.69 -11.69 0.28
CA PRO A 47 22.67 -12.73 0.62
C PRO A 47 23.90 -12.13 1.32
N SER A 48 24.51 -12.91 2.21
CA SER A 48 25.65 -12.50 3.04
C SER A 48 26.87 -12.03 2.24
N GLU A 49 27.02 -12.52 1.02
CA GLU A 49 28.15 -12.20 0.14
C GLU A 49 28.06 -10.77 -0.42
N VAL A 50 26.87 -10.16 -0.39
CA VAL A 50 26.62 -8.79 -0.89
C VAL A 50 26.58 -7.77 0.26
N LEU A 51 26.65 -8.23 1.51
CA LEU A 51 26.74 -7.34 2.67
C LEU A 51 28.10 -6.64 2.69
N LEU A 52 28.09 -5.38 3.14
CA LEU A 52 29.33 -4.64 3.35
C LEU A 52 30.11 -5.30 4.50
N PRO A 53 31.45 -5.36 4.42
CA PRO A 53 32.28 -5.95 5.47
C PRO A 53 32.22 -5.17 6.79
N SER A 54 31.79 -3.90 6.75
CA SER A 54 31.67 -3.03 7.92
C SER A 54 30.54 -2.02 7.75
N TYR A 55 29.84 -1.73 8.84
CA TYR A 55 28.79 -0.72 8.91
C TYR A 55 29.07 0.20 10.10
N ASP A 56 28.80 1.49 9.95
CA ASP A 56 28.91 2.46 11.06
C ASP A 56 27.86 2.18 12.14
N PHE A 57 26.66 1.75 11.72
CA PHE A 57 25.56 1.40 12.60
C PHE A 57 24.73 0.27 11.99
N ILE A 58 24.17 -0.58 12.86
CA ILE A 58 23.26 -1.68 12.50
C ILE A 58 21.94 -1.44 13.22
N VAL A 59 20.83 -1.39 12.48
CA VAL A 59 19.49 -1.27 13.04
C VAL A 59 18.82 -2.63 13.05
N ILE A 60 18.44 -3.11 14.22
CA ILE A 60 17.73 -4.39 14.39
C ILE A 60 16.23 -4.13 14.48
N GLY A 61 15.48 -4.59 13.48
CA GLY A 61 14.03 -4.44 13.38
C GLY A 61 13.60 -3.30 12.44
N ALA A 62 12.92 -3.64 11.35
CA ALA A 62 12.44 -2.70 10.32
C ALA A 62 11.03 -2.14 10.62
N GLY A 63 10.68 -2.01 11.91
CA GLY A 63 9.43 -1.38 12.35
C GLY A 63 9.52 0.15 12.33
N SER A 64 8.45 0.83 12.74
CA SER A 64 8.36 2.30 12.75
C SER A 64 9.52 3.00 13.46
N ALA A 65 9.94 2.49 14.63
CA ALA A 65 11.07 3.02 15.37
C ALA A 65 12.42 2.79 14.65
N GLY A 66 12.62 1.61 14.05
CA GLY A 66 13.85 1.28 13.33
C GLY A 66 14.02 2.10 12.05
N THR A 67 12.94 2.28 11.29
CA THR A 67 12.93 3.15 10.10
C THR A 67 13.23 4.60 10.46
N PHE A 68 12.60 5.12 11.53
CA PHE A 68 12.87 6.46 12.01
C PHE A 68 14.35 6.65 12.39
N VAL A 69 14.94 5.70 13.11
CA VAL A 69 16.37 5.75 13.48
C VAL A 69 17.27 5.71 12.25
N LYS A 70 16.98 4.83 11.27
CA LYS A 70 17.71 4.78 10.00
C LYS A 70 17.69 6.14 9.29
N ASP A 71 16.54 6.77 9.21
CA ASP A 71 16.36 8.03 8.49
C ASP A 71 17.04 9.20 9.22
N VAL A 72 16.94 9.26 10.55
CA VAL A 72 17.65 10.26 11.36
C VAL A 72 19.17 10.11 11.21
N LEU A 73 19.68 8.89 11.31
CA LEU A 73 21.10 8.61 11.13
C LEU A 73 21.55 8.97 9.71
N ALA A 74 20.77 8.58 8.69
CA ALA A 74 21.09 8.88 7.30
C ALA A 74 21.18 10.40 7.07
N ILE A 75 20.22 11.18 7.58
CA ILE A 75 20.23 12.65 7.49
C ILE A 75 21.46 13.25 8.19
N GLN A 76 21.87 12.71 9.33
CA GLN A 76 23.03 13.20 10.08
C GLN A 76 24.36 12.90 9.38
N LEU A 77 24.39 11.85 8.55
CA LEU A 77 25.55 11.46 7.74
C LEU A 77 25.60 12.14 6.37
N ILE A 78 24.54 12.85 5.94
CA ILE A 78 24.61 13.68 4.73
C ILE A 78 25.64 14.78 4.99
N PRO A 79 26.71 14.87 4.19
CA PRO A 79 27.71 15.91 4.37
C PRO A 79 27.01 17.26 4.26
N LYS A 80 27.04 18.02 5.37
CA LYS A 80 26.70 19.44 5.36
C LYS A 80 27.65 20.08 4.35
N VAL A 81 27.18 20.30 3.13
CA VAL A 81 27.93 21.03 2.10
C VAL A 81 28.27 22.38 2.73
N TYR A 82 29.54 22.52 3.12
CA TYR A 82 30.10 23.75 3.63
C TYR A 82 30.23 24.68 2.42
N VAL A 83 29.21 25.53 2.21
CA VAL A 83 29.29 26.63 1.25
C VAL A 83 30.18 27.70 1.91
N PRO A 84 31.30 28.11 1.27
CA PRO A 84 32.24 29.06 1.83
C PRO A 84 31.65 30.47 2.01
#